data_AF-A0A5A7NC66-F1
#
_entry.id   AF-A0A5A7NC66-F1
#
_cell.length_a   1.000
_cell.length_b   1.000
_cell.length_c   1.000
_cell.angle_alpha   90.00
_cell.angle_beta   90.00
_cell.angle_gamma   90.00
#
_symmetry.space_group_name_H-M   'P 1'
#
loop_
_entity.id
_entity.type
_entity.pdbx_description
1 polymer ?
#
loop_
_entity_poly.entity_id
_entity_poly.type
_entity_poly.pdbx_seq_one_letter_code
_entity_poly.pdbx_strand_id
1 'polypeptide(L)'
;MSYQLNQNQKDYIDYLMSSGDYHLAYRYIAEQIDGAVQTGQVSRETQRWFEWAEHINGDYDTLINNYAREMAKLGSLINGSILTDQQFQAGSDVIAQSVLSSVLNSGEVPTTPKDIILIDIATGSQEMGTDPEDFPGTMIGYILFDTPTLMPLF
;
A
#
# COMPACT_ATOMS: atom_id res chain seq x y z
N MET A 1 19.31 -5.28 1.02
CA MET A 1 18.99 -6.33 2.03
C MET A 1 17.47 -6.43 2.09
N SER A 2 16.89 -7.50 2.64
CA SER A 2 15.44 -7.69 2.83
C SER A 2 15.19 -8.20 4.25
N TYR A 3 14.01 -7.94 4.81
CA TYR A 3 13.60 -8.61 6.05
C TYR A 3 12.92 -9.92 5.68
N GLN A 4 13.43 -11.03 6.21
CA GLN A 4 12.96 -12.38 5.89
C GLN A 4 11.82 -12.77 6.83
N LEU A 5 10.68 -13.18 6.26
CA LEU A 5 9.57 -13.71 7.03
C LEU A 5 9.80 -15.19 7.34
N ASN A 6 9.67 -15.55 8.61
CA ASN A 6 9.62 -16.95 9.00
C ASN A 6 8.27 -17.59 8.63
N GLN A 7 8.17 -18.92 8.72
CA GLN A 7 6.97 -19.63 8.28
C GLN A 7 5.72 -19.22 9.06
N ASN A 8 5.81 -19.08 10.39
CA ASN A 8 4.66 -18.69 11.21
C ASN A 8 4.15 -17.28 10.85
N GLN A 9 5.05 -16.35 10.51
CA GLN A 9 4.67 -15.01 10.06
C GLN A 9 3.93 -15.06 8.71
N LYS A 10 4.43 -15.86 7.76
CA LYS A 10 3.76 -16.05 6.46
C LYS A 10 2.39 -16.70 6.61
N ASP A 11 2.30 -17.75 7.42
CA ASP A 11 1.02 -18.46 7.65
C ASP A 11 -0.02 -17.54 8.29
N TYR A 12 0.39 -16.64 9.19
CA TYR A 12 -0.53 -15.68 9.81
C TYR A 12 -0.97 -14.57 8.83
N ILE A 13 -0.06 -14.07 7.98
CA ILE A 13 -0.41 -13.11 6.92
C ILE A 13 -1.39 -13.76 5.93
N ASP A 14 -1.13 -14.99 5.50
CA ASP A 14 -2.00 -15.74 4.59
C ASP A 14 -3.40 -15.98 5.19
N TYR A 15 -3.46 -16.33 6.49
CA TYR A 15 -4.72 -16.42 7.22
C TYR A 15 -5.52 -15.11 7.19
N LEU A 16 -4.89 -13.97 7.49
CA LEU A 16 -5.55 -12.67 7.48
C LEU A 16 -6.04 -12.30 6.08
N MET A 17 -5.22 -12.53 5.04
CA MET A 17 -5.62 -12.32 3.65
C MET A 17 -6.82 -13.17 3.24
N SER A 18 -6.81 -14.45 3.61
CA SER A 18 -7.90 -15.38 3.28
C SER A 18 -9.24 -15.02 3.95
N SER A 19 -9.16 -14.26 5.06
CA SER A 19 -10.32 -13.76 5.81
C SER A 19 -10.80 -12.38 5.33
N GLY A 20 -10.09 -11.75 4.39
CA GLY A 20 -10.35 -10.37 3.96
C GLY A 20 -9.86 -9.30 4.95
N ASP A 21 -9.10 -9.69 5.97
CA ASP A 21 -8.58 -8.80 7.00
C ASP A 21 -7.25 -8.16 6.58
N TYR A 22 -7.20 -7.56 5.40
CA TYR A 22 -5.94 -7.04 4.83
C TYR A 22 -5.31 -5.93 5.68
N HIS A 23 -6.14 -5.06 6.27
CA HIS A 23 -5.67 -4.05 7.21
C HIS A 23 -4.90 -4.67 8.40
N LEU A 24 -5.40 -5.78 8.96
CA LEU A 24 -4.68 -6.50 10.03
C LEU A 24 -3.37 -7.11 9.53
N ALA A 25 -3.33 -7.59 8.29
CA ALA A 25 -2.11 -8.13 7.69
C ALA A 25 -1.04 -7.04 7.56
N TYR A 26 -1.42 -5.84 7.12
CA TYR A 26 -0.53 -4.67 7.08
C TYR A 26 -0.03 -4.26 8.45
N ARG A 27 -0.92 -4.15 9.44
CA ARG A 27 -0.53 -3.86 10.83
C ARG A 27 0.48 -4.89 11.34
N TYR A 28 0.20 -6.17 11.13
CA TYR A 28 1.07 -7.25 11.56
C TYR A 28 2.47 -7.13 10.95
N ILE A 29 2.57 -6.87 9.63
CA ILE A 29 3.87 -6.68 8.98
C ILE A 29 4.63 -5.49 9.59
N ALA A 30 3.97 -4.34 9.78
CA ALA A 30 4.57 -3.15 10.39
C ALA A 30 5.13 -3.43 11.80
N GLU A 31 4.44 -4.24 12.59
CA GLU A 31 4.88 -4.69 13.92
C GLU A 31 6.07 -5.66 13.83
N GLN A 32 6.07 -6.61 12.88
CA GLN A 32 7.15 -7.60 12.74
C GLN A 32 8.49 -6.97 12.32
N ILE A 33 8.44 -5.90 11.53
CA ILE A 33 9.66 -5.21 11.06
C ILE A 33 10.16 -4.14 12.02
N ASP A 34 9.47 -3.82 13.13
CA ASP A 34 9.85 -2.73 14.03
C ASP A 34 11.28 -2.87 14.57
N GLY A 35 11.68 -4.07 15.00
CA GLY A 35 13.05 -4.34 15.44
C GLY A 35 14.09 -4.17 14.31
N ALA A 36 13.72 -4.47 13.07
CA ALA A 36 14.58 -4.28 11.90
C ALA A 36 14.68 -2.80 11.51
N VAL A 37 13.65 -2.00 11.79
CA VAL A 37 13.69 -0.54 11.64
C VAL A 37 14.61 0.09 12.69
N GLN A 38 14.52 -0.34 13.95
CA GLN A 38 15.38 0.17 15.03
C GLN A 38 16.87 -0.11 14.80
N THR A 39 17.20 -1.19 14.08
CA THR A 39 18.59 -1.54 13.71
C THR A 39 19.03 -0.97 12.35
N GLY A 40 18.14 -0.30 11.62
CA GLY A 40 18.41 0.24 10.29
C GLY A 40 18.47 -0.80 9.16
N GLN A 41 18.07 -2.04 9.43
CA GLN A 41 17.93 -3.08 8.39
C GLN A 41 16.79 -2.75 7.42
N VAL A 42 15.67 -2.22 7.93
CA VAL A 42 14.50 -1.78 7.16
C VAL A 42 14.30 -0.28 7.36
N SER A 43 13.89 0.45 6.34
CA SER A 43 13.66 1.89 6.44
C SER A 43 12.40 2.21 7.25
N ARG A 44 12.37 3.33 7.97
CA ARG A 44 11.18 3.78 8.72
C ARG A 44 10.01 4.08 7.79
N GLU A 45 10.30 4.48 6.56
CA GLU A 45 9.35 4.76 5.50
C GLU A 45 8.62 3.49 5.07
N THR A 46 9.30 2.34 5.05
CA THR A 46 8.66 1.04 4.77
C THR A 46 7.61 0.73 5.81
N GLN A 47 7.96 0.85 7.10
CA GLN A 47 7.02 0.66 8.20
C GLN A 47 5.85 1.64 8.10
N ARG A 48 6.14 2.92 7.84
CA ARG A 48 5.11 3.95 7.68
C ARG A 48 4.16 3.68 6.50
N TRP A 49 4.67 3.12 5.40
CA TRP A 49 3.82 2.73 4.28
C TRP A 49 2.82 1.65 4.71
N PHE A 50 3.26 0.62 5.42
CA PHE A 50 2.38 -0.42 5.95
C PHE A 50 1.37 0.12 6.97
N GLU A 51 1.78 1.04 7.85
CA GLU A 51 0.87 1.73 8.78
C GLU A 51 -0.21 2.50 7.99
N TRP A 52 0.16 3.26 6.95
CA TRP A 52 -0.80 4.01 6.15
C TRP A 52 -1.73 3.10 5.34
N ALA A 53 -1.20 2.01 4.80
CA ALA A 53 -1.99 1.00 4.10
C ALA A 53 -3.00 0.32 5.03
N GLU A 54 -2.66 0.07 6.30
CA GLU A 54 -3.62 -0.37 7.32
C GLU A 54 -4.76 0.65 7.45
N HIS A 55 -4.45 1.92 7.67
CA HIS A 55 -5.47 2.95 7.89
C HIS A 55 -6.43 3.13 6.71
N ILE A 56 -5.89 3.07 5.49
CA ILE A 56 -6.68 3.21 4.25
C ILE A 56 -7.59 2.00 4.07
N ASN A 57 -7.01 0.80 4.13
CA ASN A 57 -7.74 -0.43 3.85
C ASN A 57 -8.73 -0.80 4.98
N GLY A 58 -8.41 -0.42 6.23
CA GLY A 58 -9.31 -0.60 7.39
C GLY A 58 -10.44 0.43 7.47
N ASP A 59 -10.49 1.38 6.53
CA ASP A 59 -11.44 2.51 6.52
C ASP A 59 -11.49 3.27 7.86
N TYR A 60 -10.33 3.52 8.45
CA TYR A 60 -10.26 4.24 9.71
C TYR A 60 -10.40 5.74 9.50
N ASP A 61 -11.07 6.44 10.42
CA ASP A 61 -11.17 7.90 10.40
C ASP A 61 -9.82 8.55 10.75
N THR A 62 -9.00 8.71 9.72
CA THR A 62 -7.65 9.26 9.80
C THR A 62 -7.39 10.20 8.64
N LEU A 63 -6.49 11.17 8.83
CA LEU A 63 -6.12 12.13 7.79
C LEU A 63 -5.64 11.44 6.51
N ILE A 64 -4.91 10.32 6.63
CA ILE A 64 -4.37 9.61 5.45
C ILE A 64 -5.45 8.85 4.69
N ASN A 65 -6.39 8.19 5.38
CA ASN A 65 -7.54 7.52 4.74
C ASN A 65 -8.43 8.54 4.03
N ASN A 66 -8.80 9.61 4.75
CA ASN A 66 -9.64 10.68 4.20
C ASN A 66 -8.96 11.34 2.99
N TYR A 67 -7.65 11.59 3.07
CA TYR A 67 -6.87 12.11 1.94
C TYR A 67 -6.88 11.15 0.74
N ALA A 68 -6.56 9.87 0.95
CA ALA A 68 -6.48 8.89 -0.14
C ALA A 68 -7.84 8.74 -0.85
N ARG A 69 -8.94 8.66 -0.09
CA ARG A 69 -10.30 8.55 -0.63
C ARG A 69 -10.67 9.76 -1.46
N GLU A 70 -10.52 10.96 -0.92
CA GLU A 70 -10.91 12.18 -1.62
C GLU A 70 -10.06 12.41 -2.87
N MET A 71 -8.76 12.14 -2.82
CA MET A 71 -7.89 12.27 -4.00
C MET A 71 -8.20 11.23 -5.07
N ALA A 72 -8.49 9.97 -4.72
CA ALA A 72 -8.90 8.96 -5.69
C ALA A 72 -10.23 9.35 -6.35
N LYS A 73 -11.20 9.88 -5.59
CA LYS A 73 -12.47 10.39 -6.12
C LYS A 73 -12.24 11.56 -7.09
N LEU A 74 -11.36 12.49 -6.73
CA LEU A 74 -11.00 13.62 -7.60
C LEU A 74 -10.32 13.15 -8.88
N GLY A 75 -9.35 12.24 -8.79
CA GLY A 75 -8.68 11.65 -9.96
C GLY A 75 -9.65 10.91 -10.89
N SER A 76 -10.56 10.12 -10.32
CA SER A 76 -11.60 9.43 -11.11
C SER A 76 -12.54 10.42 -11.80
N LEU A 77 -12.88 11.53 -11.13
CA LEU A 77 -13.71 12.60 -11.68
C LEU A 77 -13.04 13.32 -12.84
N ILE A 78 -11.74 13.57 -12.77
CA ILE A 78 -10.95 14.12 -13.88
C ILE A 78 -11.07 13.21 -15.12
N ASN A 79 -11.08 11.90 -14.90
CA ASN A 79 -11.27 10.87 -15.93
C ASN A 79 -12.73 10.63 -16.33
N GLY A 80 -13.65 11.49 -15.89
CA GLY A 80 -15.07 11.45 -16.26
C GLY A 80 -15.89 10.37 -15.55
N SER A 81 -15.37 9.80 -14.47
CA SER A 81 -16.02 8.75 -13.67
C SER A 81 -16.32 9.22 -12.24
N ILE A 82 -17.34 8.64 -11.60
CA ILE A 82 -17.61 8.88 -10.17
C ILE A 82 -17.18 7.62 -9.41
N LEU A 83 -16.17 7.77 -8.56
CA LEU A 83 -15.73 6.71 -7.65
C LEU A 83 -16.54 6.78 -6.35
N THR A 84 -17.29 5.72 -6.05
CA THR A 84 -17.97 5.57 -4.76
C THR A 84 -17.03 5.06 -3.68
N ASP A 85 -17.35 5.26 -2.40
CA ASP A 85 -16.56 4.70 -1.29
C ASP A 85 -16.46 3.17 -1.34
N GLN A 86 -17.52 2.51 -1.81
CA GLN A 86 -17.53 1.06 -2.00
C GLN A 86 -16.54 0.64 -3.11
N GLN A 87 -16.49 1.37 -4.23
CA GLN A 87 -15.53 1.08 -5.30
C GLN A 87 -14.09 1.40 -4.87
N PHE A 88 -13.89 2.48 -4.11
CA PHE A 88 -12.60 2.77 -3.50
C PHE A 88 -12.15 1.61 -2.60
N GLN A 89 -13.04 1.12 -1.72
CA GLN A 89 -12.71 0.01 -0.84
C GLN A 89 -12.37 -1.25 -1.64
N ALA A 90 -13.16 -1.59 -2.65
CA ALA A 90 -12.89 -2.74 -3.52
C ALA A 90 -11.52 -2.61 -4.23
N GLY A 91 -11.19 -1.42 -4.74
CA GLY A 91 -9.87 -1.17 -5.32
C GLY A 91 -8.74 -1.28 -4.29
N SER A 92 -8.95 -0.78 -3.07
CA SER A 92 -8.00 -0.91 -1.97
C SER A 92 -7.74 -2.38 -1.60
N ASP A 93 -8.78 -3.22 -1.60
CA ASP A 93 -8.67 -4.65 -1.33
C ASP A 93 -7.88 -5.39 -2.43
N VAL A 94 -8.07 -5.01 -3.70
CA VAL A 94 -7.29 -5.56 -4.83
C VAL A 94 -5.81 -5.18 -4.72
N ILE A 95 -5.51 -3.91 -4.41
CA ILE A 95 -4.14 -3.46 -4.12
C ILE A 95 -3.55 -4.29 -2.97
N ALA A 96 -4.30 -4.46 -1.89
CA ALA A 96 -3.83 -5.18 -0.73
C ALA A 96 -3.55 -6.65 -1.03
N GLN A 97 -4.43 -7.30 -1.78
CA GLN A 97 -4.19 -8.65 -2.26
C GLN A 97 -2.92 -8.73 -3.13
N SER A 98 -2.70 -7.77 -4.03
CA SER A 98 -1.51 -7.72 -4.90
C SER A 98 -0.22 -7.57 -4.09
N VAL A 99 -0.16 -6.57 -3.20
CA VAL A 99 1.02 -6.29 -2.37
C VAL A 99 1.32 -7.44 -1.42
N LEU A 100 0.33 -7.91 -0.67
CA LEU A 100 0.53 -8.97 0.33
C LEU A 100 0.88 -10.31 -0.33
N SER A 101 0.32 -10.61 -1.50
CA SER A 101 0.73 -11.79 -2.28
C SER A 101 2.19 -11.69 -2.73
N SER A 102 2.65 -10.49 -3.12
CA SER A 102 4.06 -10.27 -3.47
C SER A 102 4.99 -10.56 -2.28
N VAL A 103 4.63 -10.07 -1.08
CA VAL A 103 5.37 -10.31 0.17
C VAL A 103 5.39 -11.80 0.55
N LEU A 104 4.25 -12.50 0.42
CA LEU A 104 4.18 -13.94 0.72
C LEU A 104 4.99 -14.78 -0.27
N ASN A 105 4.91 -14.46 -1.56
CA ASN A 105 5.60 -15.19 -2.62
C ASN A 105 7.12 -14.99 -2.57
N SER A 106 7.58 -13.78 -2.26
CA SER A 106 9.00 -13.52 -2.05
C SER A 106 9.50 -14.10 -0.72
N GLY A 107 8.62 -14.18 0.29
CA GLY A 107 9.00 -14.46 1.68
C GLY A 107 9.73 -13.30 2.34
N GLU A 108 9.69 -12.12 1.71
CA GLU A 108 10.52 -10.97 2.05
C GLU A 108 9.70 -9.69 2.14
N VAL A 109 9.93 -8.91 3.20
CA VAL A 109 9.50 -7.53 3.27
C VAL A 109 10.61 -6.64 2.66
N PRO A 110 10.29 -5.84 1.63
CA PRO A 110 11.22 -4.89 1.04
C PRO A 110 11.82 -3.95 2.09
N THR A 111 13.12 -3.63 2.01
CA THR A 111 13.74 -2.69 2.97
C THR A 111 13.44 -1.23 2.69
N THR A 112 12.99 -0.93 1.48
CA THR A 112 12.49 0.39 1.08
C THR A 112 11.12 0.17 0.43
N PRO A 113 10.16 1.10 0.58
CA PRO A 113 8.81 0.86 0.07
C PRO A 113 8.69 1.02 -1.46
N LYS A 114 9.79 1.23 -2.21
CA LYS A 114 9.74 1.83 -3.56
C LYS A 114 8.98 0.93 -4.52
N ASP A 115 9.35 -0.34 -4.52
CA ASP A 115 8.73 -1.34 -5.40
C ASP A 115 7.27 -1.58 -4.99
N ILE A 116 6.96 -1.49 -3.69
CA ILE A 116 5.58 -1.60 -3.18
C ILE A 116 4.73 -0.43 -3.68
N ILE A 117 5.24 0.79 -3.58
CA ILE A 117 4.52 1.99 -4.02
C ILE A 117 4.32 1.99 -5.54
N LEU A 118 5.28 1.49 -6.32
CA LEU A 118 5.09 1.36 -7.76
C LEU A 118 4.00 0.35 -8.13
N ILE A 119 3.90 -0.76 -7.40
CA ILE A 119 2.81 -1.73 -7.53
C ILE A 119 1.48 -1.08 -7.13
N ASP A 120 1.44 -0.36 -6.01
CA ASP A 120 0.29 0.37 -5.50
C ASP A 120 -0.25 1.38 -6.52
N ILE A 121 0.63 2.19 -7.12
CA ILE A 121 0.26 3.16 -8.16
C ILE A 121 -0.28 2.44 -9.41
N ALA A 122 0.43 1.41 -9.89
CA ALA A 122 0.04 0.70 -11.11
C ALA A 122 -1.31 -0.02 -10.96
N THR A 123 -1.50 -0.75 -9.85
CA THR A 123 -2.76 -1.46 -9.57
C THR A 123 -3.88 -0.50 -9.21
N GLY A 124 -3.62 0.46 -8.32
CA GLY A 124 -4.66 1.37 -7.81
C GLY A 124 -5.20 2.33 -8.85
N SER A 125 -4.35 2.87 -9.73
CA SER A 125 -4.82 3.71 -10.84
C SER A 125 -5.78 2.97 -11.76
N GLN A 126 -5.47 1.73 -12.12
CA GLN A 126 -6.35 0.88 -12.92
C GLN A 126 -7.68 0.58 -12.22
N GLU A 127 -7.63 0.15 -10.95
CA GLU A 127 -8.83 -0.28 -10.22
C GLU A 127 -9.76 0.89 -9.85
N MET A 128 -9.20 2.08 -9.61
CA MET A 128 -9.97 3.27 -9.23
C MET A 128 -10.30 4.19 -10.41
N GLY A 129 -9.85 3.83 -11.61
CA GLY A 129 -10.10 4.59 -12.83
C GLY A 129 -9.45 5.97 -12.81
N THR A 130 -8.27 6.10 -12.19
CA THR A 130 -7.47 7.33 -12.16
C THR A 130 -6.28 7.18 -13.09
N ASP A 131 -5.69 8.29 -13.52
CA ASP A 131 -4.36 8.23 -14.13
C ASP A 131 -3.33 7.97 -13.03
N PRO A 132 -2.19 7.30 -13.34
CA PRO A 132 -1.13 7.06 -12.35
C PRO A 132 -0.64 8.34 -11.66
N GLU A 133 -0.62 9.46 -12.38
CA GLU A 133 -0.18 10.75 -11.83
C GLU A 133 -1.17 11.37 -10.84
N ASP A 134 -2.47 11.07 -10.99
CA ASP A 134 -3.55 11.57 -10.14
C ASP A 134 -3.90 10.61 -9.00
N PHE A 135 -3.31 9.41 -8.99
CA PHE A 135 -3.55 8.41 -7.94
C PHE A 135 -2.94 8.87 -6.60
N PRO A 136 -3.66 8.75 -5.45
CA PRO A 136 -3.14 9.15 -4.14
C PRO A 136 -1.81 8.50 -3.75
N GLY A 137 -1.57 7.24 -4.17
CA GLY A 137 -0.31 6.54 -3.93
C GLY A 137 0.91 7.25 -4.52
N THR A 138 0.73 8.06 -5.56
CA THR A 138 1.80 8.86 -6.18
C THR A 138 2.27 9.98 -5.25
N MET A 139 1.34 10.71 -4.61
CA MET A 139 1.69 11.73 -3.61
C MET A 139 2.27 11.09 -2.34
N ILE A 140 1.68 9.98 -1.88
CA ILE A 140 2.21 9.20 -0.75
C ILE A 140 3.64 8.75 -1.06
N GLY A 141 3.90 8.32 -2.29
CA GLY A 141 5.23 8.03 -2.80
C GLY A 141 6.19 9.21 -2.67
N TYR A 142 5.79 10.41 -3.09
CA TYR A 142 6.62 11.60 -2.93
C TYR A 142 6.95 11.90 -1.47
N ILE A 143 5.96 11.78 -0.56
CA ILE A 143 6.16 12.05 0.87
C ILE A 143 7.13 11.04 1.51
N LEU A 144 7.12 9.79 1.06
CA LEU A 144 7.94 8.72 1.63
C LEU A 144 9.31 8.56 0.94
N PHE A 145 9.53 9.15 -0.25
CA PHE A 145 10.77 8.97 -1.02
C PHE A 145 11.55 10.22 -1.37
N ASP A 146 11.00 11.41 -1.18
CA ASP A 146 11.67 12.69 -1.44
C ASP A 146 12.40 12.75 -2.80
N THR A 147 11.86 12.11 -3.87
CA THR A 147 12.40 12.29 -5.23
C THR A 147 11.37 12.32 -6.36
N PRO A 148 11.52 13.27 -7.31
CA PRO A 148 10.72 13.41 -8.52
C PRO A 148 11.25 12.48 -9.62
N THR A 149 10.38 11.68 -10.21
CA THR A 149 10.33 11.35 -11.65
C THR A 149 9.33 10.22 -11.83
N LEU A 150 8.10 10.58 -12.16
CA LEU A 150 7.34 9.79 -13.12
C LEU A 150 8.24 9.74 -14.36
N MET A 151 9.01 8.67 -14.55
CA MET A 151 9.61 8.43 -15.86
C MET A 151 8.42 8.28 -16.81
N PRO A 152 8.35 9.08 -17.89
CA PRO A 152 7.32 8.86 -18.89
C PRO A 152 7.57 7.46 -19.46
N LEU A 153 6.57 6.60 -19.41
CA LEU A 153 6.55 5.37 -20.19
C LEU A 153 6.32 5.75 -21.66
N PHE A 154 7.32 6.35 -22.32
CA PHE A 154 7.45 6.43 -23.78
C PHE A 154 8.92 6.51 -24.19
#